data_AF-A0A9E1KAN7-F1
#
_entry.id   AF-A0A9E1KAN7-F1
#
_cell.length_a   1.000
_cell.length_b   1.000
_cell.length_c   1.000
_cell.angle_alpha   90.00
_cell.angle_beta   90.00
_cell.angle_gamma   90.00
#
_symmetry.space_group_name_H-M   'P 1'
#
loop_
_entity.id
_entity.type
_entity.pdbx_description
1 polymer ?
#
loop_
_entity_poly.entity_id
_entity_poly.type
_entity_poly.pdbx_seq_one_letter_code
_entity_poly.pdbx_strand_id
1 'polypeptide(L)'
;WHSIHSKDTPIVTITIRNSKFDPVRNSKVPEWVRFAEYVESLGYKPIIIPDSDQPFDEEGLPPRFTDIGLAATYNMGIRLHLYQKAFVNCYVPNGPGIFAIYSTNINYIYMKGWLEGACITPSTVDGYYWIDPVALRPYWGSDLQSWNGDDDTFENIKKHFDEFCIRFNKKRVSDS
;
A
#
# COMPACT_ATOMS: atom_id res chain seq x y z
N TRP A 1 14.51 12.24 -14.15
CA TRP A 1 14.85 10.91 -13.62
C TRP A 1 16.33 10.54 -13.72
N HIS A 2 17.26 11.45 -14.07
CA HIS A 2 18.72 11.17 -14.11
C HIS A 2 19.53 11.77 -12.94
N SER A 3 18.91 12.03 -11.80
CA SER A 3 19.65 12.39 -10.58
C SER A 3 18.73 12.21 -9.37
N ILE A 4 18.84 11.05 -8.72
CA ILE A 4 18.44 10.90 -7.33
C ILE A 4 19.76 10.75 -6.56
N HIS A 5 20.32 11.89 -6.17
CA HIS A 5 21.44 11.96 -5.24
C HIS A 5 20.90 11.82 -3.80
N SER A 6 20.72 10.58 -3.35
CA SER A 6 20.84 10.19 -1.94
C SER A 6 21.07 8.68 -1.89
N LYS A 7 21.95 8.21 -1.00
CA LYS A 7 22.57 6.87 -0.98
C LYS A 7 21.64 5.64 -0.86
N ASP A 8 20.32 5.81 -0.78
CA ASP A 8 19.37 4.73 -0.52
C ASP A 8 18.29 4.62 -1.61
N THR A 9 18.10 3.40 -2.12
CA THR A 9 17.03 3.05 -3.06
C THR A 9 15.65 3.26 -2.41
N PRO A 10 14.73 4.06 -3.01
CA PRO A 10 13.43 4.32 -2.41
C PRO A 10 12.59 3.05 -2.24
N ILE A 11 11.98 2.88 -1.07
CA ILE A 11 11.27 1.65 -0.71
C ILE A 11 9.79 1.77 -1.09
N VAL A 12 9.24 0.72 -1.70
CA VAL A 12 7.79 0.53 -1.87
C VAL A 12 7.36 -0.65 -1.01
N THR A 13 6.53 -0.43 -0.01
CA THR A 13 6.02 -1.55 0.80
C THR A 13 4.71 -2.07 0.22
N ILE A 14 4.49 -3.38 0.33
CA ILE A 14 3.26 -4.04 -0.11
C ILE A 14 2.80 -4.91 1.05
N THR A 15 1.69 -4.56 1.70
CA THR A 15 1.14 -5.38 2.78
C THR A 15 0.08 -6.32 2.23
N ILE A 16 0.35 -7.62 2.26
CA ILE A 16 -0.54 -8.66 1.77
C ILE A 16 -1.61 -8.98 2.82
N ARG A 17 -2.82 -9.26 2.34
CA ARG A 17 -3.90 -9.81 3.14
C ARG A 17 -4.25 -11.23 2.66
N ASN A 18 -4.31 -12.18 3.58
CA ASN A 18 -4.69 -13.58 3.36
C ASN A 18 -5.43 -14.14 4.60
N SER A 19 -6.61 -13.59 4.88
CA SER A 19 -7.42 -13.94 6.04
C SER A 19 -8.54 -14.91 5.67
N LYS A 20 -8.87 -15.83 6.58
CA LYS A 20 -9.98 -16.78 6.41
C LYS A 20 -11.34 -16.19 6.79
N PHE A 21 -11.36 -15.07 7.51
CA PHE A 21 -12.59 -14.46 8.04
C PHE A 21 -13.41 -13.74 6.97
N ASP A 22 -12.74 -12.99 6.08
CA ASP A 22 -13.40 -12.19 5.04
C ASP A 22 -12.58 -12.27 3.74
N PRO A 23 -12.63 -13.42 3.03
CA PRO A 23 -11.70 -13.76 1.96
C PRO A 23 -11.82 -12.87 0.72
N VAL A 24 -12.97 -12.24 0.49
CA VAL A 24 -13.21 -11.36 -0.66
C VAL A 24 -12.25 -10.16 -0.65
N ARG A 25 -11.78 -9.76 0.54
CA ARG A 25 -10.80 -8.68 0.74
C ARG A 25 -9.36 -9.12 0.63
N ASN A 26 -9.09 -10.41 0.47
CA ASN A 26 -7.73 -10.91 0.35
C ASN A 26 -7.05 -10.33 -0.89
N SER A 27 -5.74 -10.21 -0.79
CA SER A 27 -4.90 -9.75 -1.86
C SER A 27 -4.89 -10.75 -3.01
N LYS A 28 -4.94 -10.28 -4.25
CA LYS A 28 -4.57 -11.08 -5.42
C LYS A 28 -3.05 -11.19 -5.49
N VAL A 29 -2.49 -12.14 -4.74
CA VAL A 29 -1.04 -12.29 -4.56
C VAL A 29 -0.24 -12.21 -5.88
N PRO A 30 -0.62 -12.91 -6.97
CA PRO A 30 0.11 -12.82 -8.24
C PRO A 30 0.18 -11.40 -8.83
N GLU A 31 -0.87 -10.61 -8.68
CA GLU A 31 -0.95 -9.24 -9.19
C GLU A 31 -0.02 -8.30 -8.40
N TRP A 32 0.03 -8.47 -7.08
CA TRP A 32 0.95 -7.73 -6.21
C TRP A 32 2.42 -8.10 -6.43
N VAL A 33 2.71 -9.36 -6.73
CA VAL A 33 4.06 -9.80 -7.10
C VAL A 33 4.49 -9.20 -8.43
N ARG A 34 3.60 -9.22 -9.44
CA ARG A 34 3.84 -8.55 -10.73
C ARG A 34 4.08 -7.05 -10.55
N PHE A 35 3.35 -6.42 -9.63
CA PHE A 35 3.59 -5.01 -9.26
C PHE A 35 4.93 -4.80 -8.56
N ALA A 36 5.34 -5.68 -7.65
CA ALA A 36 6.65 -5.62 -6.99
C ALA A 36 7.80 -5.67 -8.01
N GLU A 37 7.71 -6.58 -8.98
CA GLU A 37 8.69 -6.70 -10.08
C GLU A 37 8.70 -5.47 -10.98
N TYR A 38 7.52 -4.89 -11.25
CA TYR A 38 7.41 -3.65 -12.01
C TYR A 38 8.12 -2.49 -11.30
N VAL A 39 7.86 -2.25 -10.02
CA VAL A 39 8.52 -1.13 -9.31
C VAL A 39 10.02 -1.40 -9.13
N GLU A 40 10.44 -2.66 -8.97
CA GLU A 40 11.86 -3.04 -8.99
C GLU A 40 12.52 -2.63 -10.31
N SER A 41 11.86 -2.90 -11.45
CA SER A 41 12.37 -2.51 -12.77
C SER A 41 12.50 -1.00 -12.98
N LEU A 42 11.77 -0.20 -12.19
CA LEU A 42 11.86 1.27 -12.18
C LEU A 42 12.93 1.80 -11.21
N GLY A 43 13.64 0.92 -10.49
CA GLY A 43 14.68 1.27 -9.54
C GLY A 43 14.19 1.52 -8.10
N TYR A 44 12.99 1.06 -7.75
CA TYR A 44 12.53 1.03 -6.35
C TYR A 44 12.93 -0.29 -5.69
N LYS A 45 12.97 -0.31 -4.35
CA LYS A 45 13.13 -1.53 -3.56
C LYS A 45 11.76 -1.99 -3.06
N PRO A 46 11.11 -2.98 -3.68
CA PRO A 46 9.89 -3.55 -3.14
C PRO A 46 10.18 -4.33 -1.85
N ILE A 47 9.30 -4.19 -0.85
CA ILE A 47 9.29 -5.02 0.36
C ILE A 47 7.86 -5.50 0.59
N ILE A 48 7.65 -6.81 0.48
CA ILE A 48 6.38 -7.44 0.74
C ILE A 48 6.30 -7.84 2.21
N ILE A 49 5.26 -7.38 2.90
CA ILE A 49 4.95 -7.71 4.29
C ILE A 49 3.81 -8.75 4.26
N PRO A 50 4.06 -10.01 4.65
CA PRO A 50 3.03 -11.05 4.69
C PRO A 50 1.85 -10.70 5.62
N ASP A 51 0.74 -11.40 5.43
CA ASP A 51 -0.42 -11.27 6.32
C ASP A 51 -0.05 -11.70 7.76
N SER A 52 -0.59 -11.02 8.77
CA SER A 52 -0.27 -11.31 10.18
C SER A 52 -1.05 -12.50 10.77
N ASP A 53 -2.19 -12.85 10.20
CA ASP A 53 -2.96 -14.05 10.54
C ASP A 53 -2.27 -15.31 9.99
N GLN A 54 -1.61 -15.20 8.83
CA GLN A 54 -0.92 -16.31 8.16
C GLN A 54 0.49 -15.91 7.68
N PRO A 55 1.42 -15.59 8.60
CA PRO A 55 2.70 -14.97 8.28
C PRO A 55 3.71 -15.89 7.57
N PHE A 56 3.52 -17.21 7.67
CA PHE A 56 4.35 -18.22 6.99
C PHE A 56 3.65 -18.81 5.75
N ASP A 57 2.43 -18.35 5.45
CA ASP A 57 1.77 -18.67 4.20
C ASP A 57 2.33 -17.74 3.11
N GLU A 58 3.53 -18.08 2.67
CA GLU A 58 4.29 -17.35 1.65
C GLU A 58 4.00 -17.90 0.25
N GLU A 59 2.90 -18.64 0.06
CA GLU A 59 2.57 -19.22 -1.25
C GLU A 59 2.50 -18.13 -2.33
N GLY A 60 3.35 -18.25 -3.34
CA GLY A 60 3.47 -17.28 -4.43
C GLY A 60 4.26 -16.02 -4.10
N LEU A 61 4.75 -15.82 -2.87
CA LEU A 61 5.58 -14.67 -2.51
C LEU A 61 7.07 -14.95 -2.77
N PRO A 62 7.77 -14.10 -3.56
CA PRO A 62 9.20 -14.28 -3.77
C PRO A 62 10.02 -13.96 -2.51
N PRO A 63 10.89 -14.87 -2.01
CA PRO A 63 11.68 -14.64 -0.80
C PRO A 63 12.52 -13.35 -0.83
N ARG A 64 13.03 -12.98 -2.01
CA ARG A 64 13.81 -11.75 -2.23
C ARG A 64 13.06 -10.45 -1.86
N PHE A 65 11.73 -10.51 -1.72
CA PHE A 65 10.90 -9.37 -1.32
C PHE A 65 10.41 -9.45 0.13
N THR A 66 10.54 -10.59 0.80
CA THR A 66 9.88 -10.84 2.10
C THR A 66 10.80 -10.75 3.32
N ASP A 67 12.12 -10.74 3.16
CA ASP A 67 13.10 -10.76 4.27
C ASP A 67 12.77 -9.81 5.45
N ILE A 68 12.80 -8.49 5.22
CA ILE A 68 12.46 -7.48 6.23
C ILE A 68 10.95 -7.46 6.50
N GLY A 69 10.16 -7.88 5.51
CA GLY A 69 8.71 -7.94 5.60
C GLY A 69 8.22 -8.87 6.69
N LEU A 70 8.83 -10.05 6.82
CA LEU A 70 8.48 -11.02 7.87
C LEU A 70 8.76 -10.45 9.27
N ALA A 71 9.89 -9.75 9.47
CA ALA A 71 10.17 -9.06 10.72
C ALA A 71 9.15 -7.94 11.02
N ALA A 72 8.74 -7.19 10.00
CA ALA A 72 7.67 -6.19 10.11
C ALA A 72 6.29 -6.84 10.38
N THR A 73 6.10 -8.11 10.03
CA THR A 73 4.86 -8.83 10.36
C THR A 73 4.70 -9.03 11.86
N TYR A 74 5.77 -9.37 12.57
CA TYR A 74 5.73 -9.67 14.01
C TYR A 74 6.04 -8.49 14.92
N ASN A 75 6.72 -7.47 14.41
CA ASN A 75 7.14 -6.33 15.21
C ASN A 75 6.54 -5.02 14.69
N MET A 76 5.60 -4.49 15.45
CA MET A 76 4.90 -3.24 15.11
C MET A 76 5.83 -2.03 15.02
N GLY A 77 6.90 -1.97 15.83
CA GLY A 77 7.89 -0.90 15.76
C GLY A 77 8.67 -0.92 14.45
N ILE A 78 9.11 -2.11 14.02
CA ILE A 78 9.76 -2.30 12.72
C ILE A 78 8.81 -1.93 11.59
N ARG A 79 7.56 -2.41 11.65
CA ARG A 79 6.54 -2.10 10.64
C ARG A 79 6.30 -0.60 10.49
N LEU A 80 6.09 0.10 11.60
CA LEU A 80 5.83 1.54 11.57
C LEU A 80 7.05 2.32 11.06
N HIS A 81 8.26 1.94 11.48
CA HIS A 81 9.50 2.53 10.97
C HIS A 81 9.61 2.35 9.45
N LEU A 82 9.32 1.14 8.96
CA LEU A 82 9.32 0.84 7.55
C LEU A 82 8.29 1.69 6.79
N TYR A 83 7.06 1.82 7.32
CA TYR A 83 6.02 2.63 6.70
C TYR A 83 6.38 4.12 6.61
N GLN A 84 7.04 4.66 7.65
CA GLN A 84 7.51 6.05 7.67
C GLN A 84 8.67 6.31 6.71
N LYS A 85 9.51 5.30 6.46
CA LYS A 85 10.66 5.41 5.55
C LYS A 85 10.32 5.12 4.09
N ALA A 86 9.24 4.40 3.84
CA ALA A 86 8.82 4.06 2.50
C ALA A 86 8.47 5.30 1.68
N PHE A 87 8.80 5.25 0.39
CA PHE A 87 8.34 6.21 -0.60
C PHE A 87 6.81 6.21 -0.66
N VAL A 88 6.22 5.01 -0.70
CA VAL A 88 4.78 4.76 -0.62
C VAL A 88 4.53 3.37 -0.06
N ASN A 89 3.41 3.23 0.65
CA ASN A 89 2.94 1.97 1.19
C ASN A 89 1.65 1.52 0.51
N CYS A 90 1.63 0.29 0.00
CA CYS A 90 0.49 -0.25 -0.72
C CYS A 90 -0.26 -1.28 0.12
N TYR A 91 -1.59 -1.20 0.09
CA TYR A 91 -2.47 -1.98 0.94
C TYR A 91 -3.73 -2.44 0.20
N VAL A 92 -4.33 -3.51 0.72
CA VAL A 92 -5.78 -3.72 0.73
C VAL A 92 -6.31 -3.50 2.16
N PRO A 93 -7.61 -3.30 2.41
CA PRO A 93 -8.13 -3.02 3.76
C PRO A 93 -7.68 -4.09 4.75
N ASN A 94 -6.87 -3.70 5.72
CA ASN A 94 -6.34 -4.57 6.76
C ASN A 94 -6.11 -3.74 8.04
N GLY A 95 -5.94 -4.43 9.17
CA GLY A 95 -5.68 -3.78 10.45
C GLY A 95 -4.42 -2.90 10.45
N PRO A 96 -3.24 -3.42 10.01
CA PRO A 96 -2.00 -2.67 10.10
C PRO A 96 -1.94 -1.36 9.30
N GLY A 97 -2.64 -1.22 8.18
CA GLY A 97 -2.60 0.03 7.44
C GLY A 97 -3.38 1.18 8.10
N ILE A 98 -4.12 0.93 9.19
CA ILE A 98 -4.73 1.98 10.04
C ILE A 98 -3.68 2.99 10.54
N PHE A 99 -2.44 2.54 10.77
CA PHE A 99 -1.34 3.43 11.17
C PHE A 99 -0.99 4.44 10.07
N ALA A 100 -1.12 4.05 8.80
CA ALA A 100 -0.90 4.95 7.68
C ALA A 100 -2.06 5.96 7.53
N ILE A 101 -3.31 5.50 7.71
CA ILE A 101 -4.51 6.36 7.63
C ILE A 101 -4.45 7.52 8.63
N TYR A 102 -4.03 7.26 9.87
CA TYR A 102 -3.99 8.28 10.94
C TYR A 102 -2.67 9.05 11.01
N SER A 103 -1.79 8.91 10.02
CA SER A 103 -0.52 9.64 9.96
C SER A 103 -0.40 10.41 8.66
N THR A 104 -0.41 11.74 8.72
CA THR A 104 -0.24 12.62 7.54
C THR A 104 1.14 12.51 6.89
N ASN A 105 2.12 11.92 7.60
CA ASN A 105 3.50 11.72 7.15
C ASN A 105 3.76 10.36 6.50
N ILE A 106 2.75 9.48 6.41
CA ILE A 106 2.89 8.17 5.78
C ILE A 106 2.13 8.17 4.45
N ASN A 107 2.87 8.15 3.35
CA ASN A 107 2.29 8.04 2.01
C ASN A 107 1.71 6.65 1.78
N TYR A 108 0.53 6.57 1.16
CA TYR A 108 -0.07 5.27 0.89
C TYR A 108 -1.03 5.24 -0.31
N ILE A 109 -1.21 4.02 -0.81
CA ILE A 109 -2.23 3.64 -1.78
C ILE A 109 -3.00 2.44 -1.19
N TYR A 110 -4.30 2.63 -0.97
CA TYR A 110 -5.23 1.57 -0.59
C TYR A 110 -6.08 1.18 -1.79
N MET A 111 -6.00 -0.09 -2.17
CA MET A 111 -6.91 -0.74 -3.12
C MET A 111 -8.11 -1.32 -2.36
N LYS A 112 -9.19 -1.70 -3.04
CA LYS A 112 -10.37 -2.39 -2.46
C LYS A 112 -11.02 -1.68 -1.27
N GLY A 113 -10.91 -0.36 -1.20
CA GLY A 113 -11.38 0.46 -0.08
C GLY A 113 -12.85 0.28 0.28
N TRP A 114 -13.68 0.01 -0.72
CA TRP A 114 -15.07 -0.43 -0.61
C TRP A 114 -15.27 -1.61 -1.57
N LEU A 115 -16.02 -2.62 -1.13
CA LEU A 115 -16.11 -3.89 -1.83
C LEU A 115 -17.44 -4.58 -1.52
N GLU A 116 -18.20 -4.92 -2.55
CA GLU A 116 -19.44 -5.67 -2.40
C GLU A 116 -19.17 -7.08 -1.86
N GLY A 117 -20.03 -7.56 -0.96
CA GLY A 117 -19.91 -8.88 -0.34
C GLY A 117 -18.90 -8.97 0.82
N ALA A 118 -18.15 -7.90 1.11
CA ALA A 118 -17.32 -7.84 2.30
C ALA A 118 -18.17 -7.71 3.57
N CYS A 119 -17.75 -8.36 4.64
CA CYS A 119 -18.52 -8.41 5.90
C CYS A 119 -18.40 -7.13 6.72
N ILE A 120 -17.26 -6.43 6.63
CA ILE A 120 -16.97 -5.26 7.46
C ILE A 120 -16.56 -4.01 6.66
N THR A 121 -16.40 -4.16 5.34
CA THR A 121 -16.08 -3.06 4.43
C THR A 121 -17.37 -2.66 3.72
N PRO A 122 -17.76 -1.38 3.76
CA PRO A 122 -18.89 -0.88 2.98
C PRO A 122 -18.73 -1.19 1.49
N SER A 123 -19.85 -1.32 0.78
CA SER A 123 -19.86 -1.56 -0.67
C SER A 123 -19.57 -0.29 -1.49
N THR A 124 -19.73 0.90 -0.89
CA THR A 124 -19.49 2.19 -1.54
C THR A 124 -18.69 3.13 -0.63
N VAL A 125 -18.07 4.16 -1.21
CA VAL A 125 -17.32 5.18 -0.47
C VAL A 125 -18.19 5.94 0.55
N ASP A 126 -19.47 6.12 0.27
CA ASP A 126 -20.42 6.83 1.14
C ASP A 126 -20.63 6.14 2.50
N GLY A 127 -20.27 4.85 2.61
CA GLY A 127 -20.25 4.14 3.89
C GLY A 127 -19.14 4.61 4.83
N TYR A 128 -18.21 5.45 4.38
CA TYR A 128 -17.13 6.01 5.18
C TYR A 128 -17.29 7.53 5.34
N TYR A 129 -17.92 7.97 6.43
CA TYR A 129 -18.11 9.39 6.75
C TYR A 129 -16.82 10.18 6.97
N TRP A 130 -15.67 9.51 7.07
CA TRP A 130 -14.36 10.13 7.27
C TRP A 130 -13.51 10.18 6.00
N ILE A 131 -13.98 9.60 4.89
CA ILE A 131 -13.36 9.68 3.57
C ILE A 131 -14.04 10.78 2.76
N ASP A 132 -13.26 11.62 2.12
CA ASP A 132 -13.73 12.51 1.06
C ASP A 132 -14.08 11.68 -0.19
N PRO A 133 -15.35 11.64 -0.63
CA PRO A 133 -15.79 10.81 -1.75
C PRO A 133 -15.30 11.29 -3.12
N VAL A 134 -14.73 12.49 -3.20
CA VAL A 134 -14.12 13.04 -4.43
C VAL A 134 -12.61 12.83 -4.40
N ALA A 135 -11.95 13.20 -3.29
CA ALA A 135 -10.50 13.07 -3.16
C ALA A 135 -10.05 11.62 -2.87
N LEU A 136 -10.99 10.75 -2.48
CA LEU A 136 -10.77 9.34 -2.15
C LEU A 136 -9.67 9.16 -1.11
N ARG A 137 -9.75 9.91 -0.02
CA ARG A 137 -8.82 9.85 1.11
C ARG A 137 -9.48 10.40 2.37
N PRO A 138 -8.92 10.19 3.57
CA PRO A 138 -9.44 10.80 4.79
C PRO A 138 -9.46 12.32 4.69
N TYR A 139 -10.42 12.98 5.34
CA TYR A 139 -10.47 14.46 5.37
C TYR A 139 -9.22 15.11 5.98
N TRP A 140 -8.51 14.39 6.85
CA TRP A 140 -7.23 14.83 7.42
C TRP A 140 -6.01 14.38 6.60
N GLY A 141 -6.23 13.56 5.56
CA GLY A 141 -5.18 12.95 4.76
C GLY A 141 -4.51 13.93 3.79
N SER A 142 -3.24 13.70 3.49
CA SER A 142 -2.47 14.51 2.54
C SER A 142 -2.74 14.11 1.08
N ASP A 143 -2.31 14.93 0.13
CA ASP A 143 -2.42 14.63 -1.32
C ASP A 143 -1.68 13.37 -1.77
N LEU A 144 -0.80 12.83 -0.93
CA LEU A 144 -0.02 11.62 -1.17
C LEU A 144 -0.64 10.39 -0.52
N GLN A 145 -1.89 10.49 -0.08
CA GLN A 145 -2.67 9.39 0.48
C GLN A 145 -3.89 9.17 -0.40
N SER A 146 -4.14 7.91 -0.75
CA SER A 146 -5.31 7.53 -1.53
C SER A 146 -5.90 6.21 -1.06
N TRP A 147 -7.23 6.17 -1.01
CA TRP A 147 -8.10 5.07 -0.62
C TRP A 147 -9.14 4.87 -1.71
N ASN A 148 -8.82 4.04 -2.70
CA ASN A 148 -9.69 3.78 -3.84
C ASN A 148 -10.42 2.43 -3.66
N GLY A 149 -11.55 2.27 -4.34
CA GLY A 149 -12.30 1.01 -4.38
C GLY A 149 -12.01 0.14 -5.59
N ASP A 150 -10.96 0.45 -6.35
CA ASP A 150 -10.57 -0.39 -7.47
C ASP A 150 -10.07 -1.74 -6.96
N ASP A 151 -10.37 -2.79 -7.72
CA ASP A 151 -9.86 -4.12 -7.45
C ASP A 151 -8.32 -4.15 -7.60
N ASP A 152 -7.64 -5.04 -6.88
CA ASP A 152 -6.18 -5.08 -6.77
C ASP A 152 -5.52 -5.86 -7.92
N THR A 153 -5.94 -5.58 -9.16
CA THR A 153 -5.26 -6.04 -10.37
C THR A 153 -4.00 -5.23 -10.63
N PHE A 154 -3.01 -5.81 -11.30
CA PHE A 154 -1.76 -5.14 -11.65
C PHE A 154 -1.99 -3.81 -12.36
N GLU A 155 -2.91 -3.78 -13.34
CA GLU A 155 -3.22 -2.60 -14.14
C GLU A 155 -3.76 -1.46 -13.27
N ASN A 156 -4.63 -1.78 -12.30
CA ASN A 156 -5.17 -0.79 -11.36
C ASN A 156 -4.10 -0.33 -10.38
N ILE A 157 -3.36 -1.25 -9.77
CA ILE A 157 -2.29 -0.91 -8.81
C ILE A 157 -1.25 0.00 -9.48
N LYS A 158 -0.82 -0.36 -10.69
CA LYS A 158 0.12 0.43 -11.49
C LYS A 158 -0.41 1.82 -11.78
N LYS A 159 -1.68 1.95 -12.21
CA LYS A 159 -2.32 3.24 -12.46
C LYS A 159 -2.24 4.16 -11.23
N HIS A 160 -2.66 3.65 -10.06
CA HIS A 160 -2.64 4.44 -8.82
C HIS A 160 -1.21 4.80 -8.37
N PHE A 161 -0.24 3.92 -8.62
CA PHE A 161 1.18 4.20 -8.38
C PHE A 161 1.73 5.29 -9.29
N ASP A 162 1.40 5.26 -10.59
CA ASP A 162 1.83 6.29 -11.54
C ASP A 162 1.22 7.66 -11.18
N GLU A 163 -0.08 7.69 -10.84
CA GLU A 163 -0.77 8.89 -10.34
C GLU A 163 -0.16 9.42 -9.04
N PHE A 164 0.22 8.52 -8.12
CA PHE A 164 0.96 8.88 -6.93
C PHE A 164 2.31 9.53 -7.27
N CYS A 165 3.10 8.94 -8.17
CA CYS A 165 4.39 9.49 -8.59
C CYS A 165 4.25 10.89 -9.20
N ILE A 166 3.20 11.13 -9.98
CA ILE A 166 2.88 12.46 -10.53
C ILE A 166 2.59 13.46 -9.40
N ARG A 167 1.73 13.10 -8.44
CA ARG A 167 1.40 13.95 -7.28
C ARG A 167 2.62 14.24 -6.43
N PHE A 168 3.43 13.23 -6.15
CA PHE A 168 4.68 13.36 -5.38
C PHE A 168 5.64 14.37 -6.01
N ASN A 169 5.86 14.25 -7.33
CA ASN A 169 6.74 15.17 -8.05
C ASN A 169 6.21 16.61 -8.05
N LYS A 170 4.89 16.81 -8.20
CA LYS A 170 4.28 18.15 -8.12
C LYS A 170 4.51 18.79 -6.74
N LYS A 171 4.27 18.04 -5.66
CA LYS A 171 4.49 18.52 -4.29
C LYS A 171 5.95 18.87 -4.03
N ARG A 172 6.89 18.05 -4.53
CA ARG A 172 8.32 18.33 -4.39
C ARG A 172 8.76 19.64 -5.07
N VAL A 173 8.11 20.01 -6.18
CA VAL A 173 8.36 21.27 -6.90
C VAL A 173 7.69 22.46 -6.22
N SER A 174 6.54 22.29 -5.57
CA SER A 174 5.91 23.38 -4.81
C SER A 174 6.66 23.73 -3.52
N ASP A 175 7.34 22.76 -2.93
CA ASP A 175 8.06 22.89 -1.67
C ASP A 175 9.53 23.36 -1.85
N SER A 176 9.99 23.52 -3.10
CA SER A 176 11.36 23.97 -3.48
C SER A 176 11.39 25.42 -3.93
#